data_AF-A0A5E4SRP7-F1
#
_entry.id   AF-A0A5E4SRP7-F1
#
_cell.length_a   1.000
_cell.length_b   1.000
_cell.length_c   1.000
_cell.angle_alpha   90.00
_cell.angle_beta   90.00
_cell.angle_gamma   90.00
#
_symmetry.space_group_name_H-M   'P 1'
#
loop_
_entity.id
_entity.type
_entity.pdbx_description
1 polymer ?
#
loop_
_entity_poly.entity_id
_entity_poly.type
_entity_poly.pdbx_seq_one_letter_code
_entity_poly.pdbx_strand_id
1 'polypeptide(L)'
;MARTSGELKAGERLAALAALARRREAGLRAALARMTVAAREAEAVVTACEQACDAQRRVWQDALSRGGVYGRREAAGAPSAVEALRAALGEARNRHSAALAHAQLADAEVRQQRERLQANARKQEKLRELLTLYRR
;
A
#
# COMPACT_ATOMS: atom_id res chain seq x y z
N MET A 1 -34.46 -41.50 -15.07
CA MET A 1 -34.30 -41.52 -13.60
C MET A 1 -34.65 -40.13 -13.09
N ALA A 2 -35.72 -39.97 -12.31
CA ALA A 2 -36.10 -38.68 -11.72
C ALA A 2 -35.22 -38.40 -10.48
N ARG A 3 -34.66 -37.19 -10.36
CA ARG A 3 -33.81 -36.80 -9.23
C ARG A 3 -34.60 -36.83 -7.93
N THR A 4 -33.91 -37.14 -6.84
CA THR A 4 -34.52 -37.09 -5.51
C THR A 4 -34.70 -35.64 -5.06
N SER A 5 -35.71 -35.37 -4.22
CA SER A 5 -35.93 -34.04 -3.63
C SER A 5 -34.69 -33.50 -2.90
N GLY A 6 -33.84 -34.39 -2.37
CA GLY A 6 -32.57 -34.04 -1.73
C GLY A 6 -31.52 -33.48 -2.69
N GLU A 7 -31.39 -34.07 -3.88
CA GLU A 7 -30.44 -33.63 -4.92
C GLU A 7 -30.81 -32.25 -5.48
N LEU A 8 -32.11 -31.99 -5.67
CA LEU A 8 -32.62 -30.69 -6.12
C LEU A 8 -32.30 -29.59 -5.10
N LYS A 9 -32.57 -29.85 -3.80
CA LYS A 9 -32.23 -28.92 -2.71
C LYS A 9 -30.72 -28.68 -2.56
N ALA A 10 -29.90 -29.70 -2.82
CA ALA A 10 -28.44 -29.56 -2.83
C ALA A 10 -27.96 -28.64 -3.97
N GLY A 11 -28.52 -28.81 -5.17
CA GLY A 11 -28.23 -27.94 -6.31
C GLY A 11 -28.59 -26.47 -6.06
N GLU A 12 -29.76 -26.20 -5.47
CA GLU A 12 -30.18 -24.84 -5.09
C GLU A 12 -29.24 -24.21 -4.05
N ARG A 13 -28.85 -24.96 -3.02
CA ARG A 13 -27.87 -24.49 -2.01
C ARG A 13 -26.51 -24.17 -2.62
N LEU A 14 -26.03 -25.02 -3.54
CA LEU A 14 -24.77 -24.76 -4.26
C LEU A 14 -24.86 -23.54 -5.17
N ALA A 15 -26.00 -23.32 -5.83
CA ALA A 15 -26.23 -22.13 -6.65
C ALA A 15 -26.24 -20.84 -5.80
N ALA A 16 -26.86 -20.87 -4.61
CA ALA A 16 -26.83 -19.77 -3.66
C ALA A 16 -25.40 -19.47 -3.16
N LEU A 17 -24.61 -20.50 -2.86
CA LEU A 17 -23.19 -20.34 -2.49
C LEU A 17 -22.36 -19.73 -3.64
N ALA A 18 -22.61 -20.13 -4.88
CA ALA A 18 -21.94 -19.56 -6.04
C ALA A 18 -22.31 -18.07 -6.24
N ALA A 19 -23.58 -17.70 -6.04
CA ALA A 19 -24.01 -16.30 -6.09
C ALA A 19 -23.35 -15.45 -4.99
N LEU A 20 -23.30 -15.98 -3.76
CA LEU A 20 -22.61 -15.32 -2.65
C LEU A 20 -21.11 -15.14 -2.92
N ALA A 21 -20.45 -16.15 -3.48
CA ALA A 21 -19.03 -16.09 -3.83
C ALA A 21 -18.73 -14.99 -4.86
N ARG A 22 -19.57 -14.86 -5.91
CA ARG A 22 -19.47 -13.77 -6.91
C ARG A 22 -19.64 -12.39 -6.30
N ARG A 23 -20.62 -12.21 -5.40
CA ARG A 23 -20.81 -10.92 -4.70
C ARG A 23 -19.60 -10.57 -3.84
N ARG A 24 -19.02 -11.55 -3.14
CA ARG A 24 -17.80 -11.37 -2.36
C ARG A 24 -16.61 -11.00 -3.24
N GLU A 25 -16.46 -11.62 -4.40
CA GLU A 25 -15.41 -11.32 -5.37
C GLU A 25 -15.47 -9.87 -5.86
N ALA A 26 -16.66 -9.35 -6.18
CA ALA A 26 -16.84 -7.95 -6.55
C ALA A 26 -16.37 -7.00 -5.43
N GLY A 27 -16.76 -7.29 -4.18
CA GLY A 27 -16.29 -6.53 -3.01
C GLY A 27 -14.77 -6.61 -2.81
N LEU A 28 -14.17 -7.79 -2.99
CA LEU A 28 -12.73 -7.98 -2.87
C LEU A 28 -11.94 -7.23 -3.97
N ARG A 29 -12.46 -7.20 -5.21
CA ARG A 29 -11.87 -6.43 -6.32
C ARG A 29 -11.98 -4.93 -6.08
N ALA A 30 -13.13 -4.44 -5.63
CA ALA A 30 -13.30 -3.03 -5.29
C ALA A 30 -12.35 -2.60 -4.16
N ALA A 31 -12.17 -3.45 -3.13
CA ALA A 31 -11.18 -3.22 -2.09
C ALA A 31 -9.75 -3.21 -2.65
N LEU A 32 -9.38 -4.18 -3.50
CA LEU A 32 -8.05 -4.22 -4.12
C LEU A 32 -7.77 -2.95 -4.93
N ALA A 33 -8.74 -2.44 -5.68
CA ALA A 33 -8.58 -1.21 -6.45
C ALA A 33 -8.26 -0.02 -5.55
N ARG A 34 -9.03 0.17 -4.45
CA ARG A 34 -8.77 1.25 -3.48
C ARG A 34 -7.41 1.11 -2.80
N MET A 35 -7.05 -0.10 -2.39
CA MET A 35 -5.76 -0.37 -1.74
C MET A 35 -4.57 -0.15 -2.69
N THR A 36 -4.74 -0.47 -3.98
CA THR A 36 -3.71 -0.20 -4.99
C THR A 36 -3.52 1.29 -5.22
N VAL A 37 -4.60 2.07 -5.21
CA VAL A 37 -4.51 3.54 -5.28
C VAL A 37 -3.79 4.08 -4.05
N ALA A 38 -4.18 3.65 -2.85
CA ALA A 38 -3.55 4.07 -1.60
C ALA A 38 -2.04 3.72 -1.56
N ALA A 39 -1.65 2.54 -2.06
CA ALA A 39 -0.24 2.15 -2.14
C ALA A 39 0.56 3.10 -3.07
N ARG A 40 0.01 3.44 -4.24
CA ARG A 40 0.64 4.41 -5.17
C ARG A 40 0.75 5.81 -4.57
N GLU A 41 -0.27 6.24 -3.83
CA GLU A 41 -0.23 7.52 -3.12
C GLU A 41 0.86 7.52 -2.04
N ALA A 42 0.99 6.42 -1.28
CA ALA A 42 2.04 6.26 -0.29
C ALA A 42 3.45 6.28 -0.93
N GLU A 43 3.64 5.60 -2.06
CA GLU A 43 4.89 5.64 -2.85
C GLU A 43 5.20 7.08 -3.32
N ALA A 44 4.20 7.81 -3.82
CA ALA A 44 4.39 9.20 -4.24
C ALA A 44 4.82 10.11 -3.07
N VAL A 45 4.29 9.88 -1.87
CA VAL A 45 4.71 10.58 -0.65
C VAL A 45 6.16 10.25 -0.28
N VAL A 46 6.60 8.99 -0.45
CA VAL A 46 8.01 8.61 -0.26
C VAL A 46 8.91 9.38 -1.21
N THR A 47 8.59 9.41 -2.50
CA THR A 47 9.37 10.15 -3.50
C THR A 47 9.42 11.65 -3.20
N ALA A 48 8.31 12.25 -2.76
CA ALA A 48 8.30 13.65 -2.34
C ALA A 48 9.19 13.90 -1.11
N CYS A 49 9.20 12.97 -0.16
CA CYS A 49 10.04 13.04 1.04
C CYS A 49 11.53 12.87 0.70
N GLU A 50 11.89 12.00 -0.25
CA GLU A 50 13.24 11.84 -0.77
C GLU A 50 13.74 13.14 -1.40
N GLN A 51 12.95 13.74 -2.30
CA GLN A 51 13.28 15.01 -2.94
C GLN A 51 13.46 16.15 -1.91
N ALA A 52 12.59 16.20 -0.89
CA ALA A 52 12.71 17.17 0.19
C ALA A 52 13.99 16.95 1.03
N CYS A 53 14.35 15.69 1.32
CA CYS A 53 15.60 15.38 2.01
C CYS A 53 16.82 15.82 1.21
N ASP A 54 16.81 15.59 -0.11
CA ASP A 54 17.91 15.97 -0.99
C ASP A 54 18.04 17.49 -1.14
N ALA A 55 16.91 18.20 -1.27
CA ALA A 55 16.89 19.66 -1.25
C ALA A 55 17.48 20.21 0.06
N GLN A 56 17.04 19.67 1.20
CA GLN A 56 17.53 20.10 2.52
C GLN A 56 19.03 19.79 2.70
N ARG A 57 19.49 18.65 2.18
CA ARG A 57 20.91 18.28 2.20
C ARG A 57 21.76 19.26 1.41
N ARG A 58 21.31 19.68 0.22
CA ARG A 58 22.02 20.69 -0.60
C ARG A 58 22.10 22.02 0.13
N VAL A 59 20.99 22.51 0.69
CA VAL A 59 20.96 23.76 1.47
C VAL A 59 21.92 23.70 2.66
N TRP A 60 21.96 22.57 3.37
CA TRP A 60 22.89 22.38 4.48
C TRP A 60 24.36 22.37 4.02
N GLN A 61 24.68 21.70 2.92
CA GLN A 61 26.03 21.69 2.33
C GLN A 61 26.46 23.09 1.84
N ASP A 62 25.55 23.84 1.22
CA ASP A 62 25.78 25.21 0.79
C ASP A 62 26.04 26.14 1.98
N ALA A 63 25.32 25.96 3.09
CA ALA A 63 25.55 26.72 4.32
C ALA A 63 26.93 26.39 4.94
N LEU A 64 27.32 25.10 4.96
CA LEU A 64 28.63 24.67 5.44
C LEU A 64 29.78 25.25 4.61
N SER A 65 29.65 25.29 3.29
CA SER A 65 30.70 25.83 2.41
C SER A 65 30.91 27.35 2.58
N ARG A 66 29.84 28.09 2.89
CA ARG A 66 29.89 29.55 3.15
C ARG A 66 30.47 29.89 4.52
N GLY A 67 30.28 29.03 5.52
CA GLY A 67 30.78 29.22 6.89
C GLY A 67 32.31 29.15 7.04
N GLY A 68 33.04 28.76 5.98
CA GLY A 68 34.50 28.67 5.98
C GLY A 68 35.25 29.86 5.35
N VAL A 69 34.56 30.81 4.71
CA VAL A 69 35.20 31.77 3.78
C VAL A 69 35.09 33.25 4.18
N TYR A 70 34.11 33.67 4.99
CA TYR A 70 33.93 35.10 5.34
C TYR A 70 33.88 35.38 6.85
N GLY A 71 34.43 36.53 7.24
CA GLY A 71 35.12 36.79 8.51
C GLY A 71 34.30 36.80 9.80
N ARG A 72 35.04 36.95 10.90
CA ARG A 72 34.70 36.89 12.34
C ARG A 72 33.33 37.45 12.82
N ARG A 73 32.63 38.27 12.02
CA ARG A 73 31.28 38.79 12.32
C ARG A 73 30.13 37.91 11.79
N GLU A 74 30.31 37.16 10.70
CA GLU A 74 29.31 36.20 10.19
C GLU A 74 29.36 34.86 10.94
N ALA A 75 30.53 34.53 11.49
CA ALA A 75 30.77 33.34 12.32
C ALA A 75 29.96 33.30 13.63
N ALA A 76 29.36 34.41 14.08
CA ALA A 76 28.54 34.42 15.30
C ALA A 76 27.13 33.85 15.08
N GLY A 77 26.56 33.97 13.86
CA GLY A 77 25.23 33.46 13.49
C GLY A 77 25.26 32.20 12.62
N ALA A 78 26.35 31.98 11.87
CA ALA A 78 26.52 30.81 11.00
C ALA A 78 26.41 29.44 11.72
N PRO A 79 26.93 29.25 12.95
CA PRO A 79 26.80 27.98 13.68
C PRO A 79 25.34 27.65 14.03
N SER A 80 24.57 28.65 14.44
CA SER A 80 23.14 28.50 14.75
C SER A 80 22.32 28.14 13.52
N ALA A 81 22.58 28.78 12.37
CA ALA A 81 21.89 28.49 11.13
C ALA A 81 22.20 27.08 10.59
N VAL A 82 23.46 26.64 10.66
CA VAL A 82 23.88 25.29 10.24
C VAL A 82 23.26 24.22 11.13
N GLU A 83 23.19 24.43 12.45
CA GLU A 83 22.53 23.49 13.37
C GLU A 83 21.00 23.45 13.17
N ALA A 84 20.35 24.59 12.88
CA ALA A 84 18.94 24.61 12.50
C ALA A 84 18.67 23.82 11.19
N LEU A 85 19.53 23.97 10.18
CA LEU A 85 19.45 23.21 8.94
C LEU A 85 19.69 21.71 9.15
N ARG A 86 20.58 21.35 10.08
CA ARG A 86 20.84 19.96 10.49
C ARG A 86 19.62 19.35 11.17
N ALA A 87 18.99 20.08 12.09
CA ALA A 87 17.75 19.65 12.74
C ALA A 87 16.64 19.41 11.71
N ALA A 88 16.43 20.36 10.78
CA ALA A 88 15.46 20.23 9.71
C ALA A 88 15.75 19.04 8.77
N LEU A 89 17.02 18.72 8.50
CA LEU A 89 17.41 17.52 7.76
C LEU A 89 17.06 16.24 8.54
N GLY A 90 17.26 16.24 9.86
CA GLY A 90 16.84 15.15 10.74
C GLY A 90 15.33 14.91 10.69
N GLU A 91 14.53 15.98 10.79
CA GLU A 91 13.08 15.91 10.66
C GLU A 91 12.62 15.43 9.29
N ALA A 92 13.26 15.87 8.21
CA ALA A 92 12.96 15.40 6.86
C ALA A 92 13.23 13.89 6.72
N ARG A 93 14.33 13.40 7.28
CA ARG A 93 14.65 11.95 7.30
C ARG A 93 13.65 11.15 8.12
N ASN A 94 13.21 11.67 9.27
CA ASN A 94 12.18 11.02 10.08
C ASN A 94 10.83 10.94 9.33
N ARG A 95 10.47 11.98 8.59
CA ARG A 95 9.28 11.95 7.73
C ARG A 95 9.41 10.94 6.59
N HIS A 96 10.58 10.87 5.96
CA HIS A 96 10.86 9.84 4.95
C HIS A 96 10.76 8.43 5.53
N SER A 97 11.35 8.15 6.69
CA SER A 97 11.31 6.80 7.27
C SER A 97 9.88 6.38 7.63
N ALA A 98 9.08 7.31 8.17
CA ALA A 98 7.65 7.08 8.41
C ALA A 98 6.87 6.83 7.11
N ALA A 99 7.11 7.62 6.06
CA ALA A 99 6.49 7.42 4.75
C ALA A 99 6.85 6.06 4.15
N LEU A 100 8.11 5.64 4.26
CA LEU A 100 8.58 4.35 3.78
C LEU A 100 7.91 3.19 4.52
N ALA A 101 7.80 3.27 5.84
CA ALA A 101 7.11 2.27 6.64
C ALA A 101 5.62 2.17 6.24
N HIS A 102 4.97 3.31 5.98
CA HIS A 102 3.58 3.33 5.52
C HIS A 102 3.42 2.69 4.13
N ALA A 103 4.30 3.01 3.17
CA ALA A 103 4.28 2.40 1.84
C ALA A 103 4.47 0.87 1.90
N GLN A 104 5.40 0.39 2.73
CA GLN A 104 5.61 -1.04 2.94
C GLN A 104 4.38 -1.75 3.51
N LEU A 105 3.67 -1.11 4.45
CA LEU A 105 2.41 -1.63 4.99
C LEU A 105 1.33 -1.69 3.91
N ALA A 106 1.15 -0.62 3.14
CA ALA A 106 0.18 -0.58 2.04
C ALA A 106 0.44 -1.69 1.00
N ASP A 107 1.70 -1.93 0.66
CA ASP A 107 2.09 -3.02 -0.25
C ASP A 107 1.82 -4.41 0.32
N ALA A 108 2.04 -4.60 1.62
CA ALA A 108 1.73 -5.86 2.30
C ALA A 108 0.21 -6.11 2.29
N GLU A 109 -0.58 -5.08 2.53
CA GLU A 109 -2.04 -5.14 2.48
C GLU A 109 -2.56 -5.47 1.07
N VAL A 110 -1.99 -4.86 0.02
CA VAL A 110 -2.31 -5.19 -1.38
C VAL A 110 -2.00 -6.65 -1.69
N ARG A 111 -0.83 -7.16 -1.25
CA ARG A 111 -0.46 -8.57 -1.42
C ARG A 111 -1.45 -9.51 -0.73
N GLN A 112 -1.78 -9.25 0.53
CA GLN A 112 -2.77 -10.02 1.27
C GLN A 112 -4.14 -10.02 0.59
N GLN A 113 -4.55 -8.88 0.02
CA GLN A 113 -5.82 -8.77 -0.68
C GLN A 113 -5.84 -9.58 -2.00
N ARG A 114 -4.71 -9.64 -2.72
CA ARG A 114 -4.55 -10.51 -3.91
C ARG A 114 -4.65 -11.98 -3.54
N GLU A 115 -4.04 -12.41 -2.43
CA GLU A 115 -4.15 -13.77 -1.93
C GLU A 115 -5.61 -14.13 -1.59
N ARG A 116 -6.35 -13.22 -0.94
CA ARG A 116 -7.78 -13.40 -0.66
C ARG A 116 -8.62 -13.58 -1.93
N LEU A 117 -8.30 -12.83 -2.99
CA LEU A 117 -8.94 -12.98 -4.30
C LEU A 117 -8.61 -14.34 -4.93
N GLN A 118 -7.35 -14.76 -4.90
CA GLN A 118 -6.94 -16.07 -5.42
C GLN A 118 -7.61 -17.23 -4.66
N ALA A 119 -7.68 -17.14 -3.33
CA ALA A 119 -8.38 -18.12 -2.51
C ALA A 119 -9.89 -18.15 -2.81
N ASN A 120 -10.50 -17.00 -3.09
CA ASN A 120 -11.90 -16.94 -3.53
C ASN A 120 -12.09 -17.61 -4.90
N ALA A 121 -11.20 -17.35 -5.87
CA ALA A 121 -11.25 -17.96 -7.19
C ALA A 121 -11.15 -19.49 -7.13
N ARG A 122 -10.22 -20.03 -6.34
CA ARG A 122 -10.10 -21.50 -6.11
C ARG A 122 -11.38 -22.10 -5.52
N LYS A 123 -12.01 -21.41 -4.56
CA LYS A 123 -13.30 -21.84 -3.98
C LYS A 123 -14.42 -21.82 -5.02
N GLN A 124 -14.43 -20.83 -5.91
CA GLN A 124 -15.41 -20.76 -6.99
C GLN A 124 -15.23 -21.87 -8.02
N GLU A 125 -13.99 -22.20 -8.38
CA GLU A 125 -13.68 -23.31 -9.29
C GLU A 125 -14.24 -24.63 -8.75
N LYS A 126 -13.95 -24.94 -7.47
CA LYS A 126 -14.52 -26.11 -6.79
C LYS A 126 -16.05 -26.09 -6.75
N LEU A 127 -16.68 -24.93 -6.54
CA LEU A 127 -18.14 -24.81 -6.58
C LEU A 127 -18.71 -25.06 -7.99
N ARG A 128 -17.99 -24.66 -9.05
CA ARG A 128 -18.38 -24.94 -10.43
C ARG A 128 -18.34 -26.43 -10.73
N GLU A 129 -17.26 -27.11 -10.31
CA GLU A 129 -17.14 -28.57 -10.42
C GLU A 129 -18.26 -29.31 -9.67
N LEU A 130 -18.60 -28.88 -8.46
CA LEU A 130 -19.72 -29.48 -7.74
C LEU A 130 -21.05 -29.24 -8.47
N LEU A 131 -21.28 -28.04 -8.98
CA LEU A 131 -22.51 -27.72 -9.72
C LEU A 131 -22.66 -28.53 -11.01
N THR A 132 -21.59 -28.93 -11.69
CA THR A 132 -21.69 -29.79 -12.87
C THR A 132 -22.11 -31.22 -12.51
N LEU A 133 -21.71 -31.72 -11.34
CA LEU A 133 -22.12 -33.03 -10.82
C LEU A 133 -23.63 -33.08 -10.49
N TYR A 134 -24.20 -32.00 -9.96
CA TYR A 134 -25.64 -31.91 -9.63
C TYR A 134 -26.54 -31.44 -10.79
N ARG A 135 -25.94 -31.02 -11.92
CA ARG A 135 -26.68 -30.66 -13.14
C ARG A 135 -26.95 -31.84 -14.07
N ARG A 136 -26.16 -32.92 -13.97
CA ARG A 136 -26.45 -34.21 -14.62
C ARG A 136 -27.58 -34.92 -13.86
#